data_AF-A0A8I0KGV6-F1
#
_entry.id   AF-A0A8I0KGV6-F1
#
_cell.length_a   1.000
_cell.length_b   1.000
_cell.length_c   1.000
_cell.angle_alpha   90.00
_cell.angle_beta   90.00
_cell.angle_gamma   90.00
#
_symmetry.space_group_name_H-M   'P 1'
#
loop_
_entity.id
_entity.type
_entity.pdbx_description
1 polymer ?
#
loop_
_entity_poly.entity_id
_entity_poly.type
_entity_poly.pdbx_seq_one_letter_code
_entity_poly.pdbx_strand_id
1 'polypeptide(L)'
;MSEVSVRPDGAIEVVDGDQVLVYTPYAVTAPDGTTVAHESRGGSMASVWAGAVGEAFVEVSHLGHGPEGGELVMVVTRPGHAPEVALGALVTDEIPAEVPKTWPAAVDLAIGLIAGDTLDSGTKDDVEDFHQRLLGAWFGHG
;
A
#
# COMPACT_ATOMS: atom_id res chain seq x y z
N MET A 1 19.15 13.36 -2.64
CA MET A 1 19.19 11.91 -2.85
C MET A 1 17.96 11.40 -2.15
N SER A 2 17.11 10.70 -2.89
CA SER A 2 15.84 10.25 -2.35
C SER A 2 16.02 9.06 -1.41
N GLU A 3 15.31 9.09 -0.29
CA GLU A 3 15.28 8.06 0.73
C GLU A 3 13.83 7.64 0.99
N VAL A 4 13.63 6.35 1.29
CA VAL A 4 12.35 5.77 1.69
C VAL A 4 12.55 5.11 3.05
N SER A 5 11.67 5.40 4.01
CA SER A 5 11.79 4.83 5.35
C SER A 5 10.43 4.63 6.02
N VAL A 6 10.39 3.73 7.00
CA VAL A 6 9.22 3.53 7.87
C VAL A 6 9.42 4.33 9.14
N ARG A 7 8.44 5.18 9.47
CA ARG A 7 8.43 5.99 10.69
C ARG A 7 8.03 5.15 11.92
N PRO A 8 8.30 5.61 13.15
CA PRO A 8 7.91 4.92 14.37
C PRO A 8 6.40 4.71 14.53
N ASP A 9 5.57 5.50 13.85
CA ASP A 9 4.10 5.38 13.82
C ASP A 9 3.60 4.47 12.69
N GLY A 10 4.49 3.84 11.94
CA GLY A 10 4.17 2.94 10.82
C GLY A 10 3.90 3.66 9.49
N ALA A 11 3.90 4.99 9.45
CA ALA A 11 3.79 5.71 8.20
C ALA A 11 5.06 5.53 7.35
N ILE A 12 4.91 5.50 6.02
CA ILE A 12 6.06 5.52 5.12
C ILE A 12 6.38 6.95 4.76
N GLU A 13 7.66 7.29 4.78
CA GLU A 13 8.16 8.59 4.37
C GLU A 13 9.05 8.45 3.14
N VAL A 14 8.82 9.29 2.14
CA VAL A 14 9.70 9.48 0.97
C VAL A 14 10.26 10.90 1.05
N VAL A 15 11.58 11.03 1.11
CA VAL A 15 12.27 12.32 1.30
C VAL A 15 13.25 12.56 0.16
N ASP A 16 13.27 13.77 -0.41
CA ASP A 16 14.39 14.26 -1.21
C ASP A 16 14.60 15.76 -1.00
N GLY A 17 15.68 16.12 -0.31
CA GLY A 17 15.95 17.51 0.08
C GLY A 17 14.95 18.00 1.15
N ASP A 18 14.21 19.06 0.83
CA ASP A 18 13.14 19.62 1.67
C ASP A 18 11.75 19.05 1.33
N GLN A 19 11.65 18.21 0.29
CA GLN A 19 10.40 17.58 -0.11
C GLN A 19 10.18 16.30 0.69
N VAL A 20 9.02 16.24 1.35
CA VAL A 20 8.61 15.09 2.17
C VAL A 20 7.22 14.68 1.75
N LEU A 21 7.09 13.42 1.34
CA LEU A 21 5.80 12.76 1.18
C LEU A 21 5.60 11.77 2.33
N VAL A 22 4.38 11.76 2.88
CA VAL A 22 3.98 10.82 3.93
C VAL A 22 2.84 9.97 3.41
N TYR A 23 3.03 8.66 3.44
CA TYR A 23 2.02 7.67 3.11
C TYR A 23 1.59 6.93 4.38
N THR A 24 0.29 6.67 4.45
CA THR A 24 -0.34 5.74 5.39
C THR A 24 -1.24 4.82 4.59
N PRO A 25 -1.71 3.69 5.17
CA PRO A 25 -2.69 2.82 4.53
C PRO A 25 -3.92 3.52 3.92
N TYR A 26 -4.26 4.72 4.40
CA TYR A 26 -5.53 5.40 4.12
C TYR A 26 -5.39 6.78 3.49
N ALA A 27 -4.18 7.33 3.46
CA ALA A 27 -3.94 8.67 2.95
C ALA A 27 -2.49 8.89 2.52
N VAL A 28 -2.31 9.79 1.57
CA VAL A 28 -1.04 10.32 1.10
C VAL A 28 -1.03 11.82 1.33
N THR A 29 0.01 12.35 1.97
CA THR A 29 0.25 13.79 2.09
C THR A 29 1.47 14.15 1.27
N ALA A 30 1.25 14.96 0.23
CA ALA A 30 2.28 15.44 -0.69
C ALA A 30 3.15 16.54 -0.05
N PRO A 31 4.33 16.85 -0.64
CA PRO A 31 5.23 17.88 -0.11
C PRO A 31 4.64 19.28 0.01
N ASP A 32 3.61 19.61 -0.77
CA ASP A 32 2.89 20.88 -0.72
C ASP A 32 1.82 20.95 0.40
N GLY A 33 1.69 19.86 1.18
CA GLY A 33 0.69 19.71 2.23
C GLY A 33 -0.68 19.22 1.74
N THR A 34 -0.84 18.99 0.43
CA THR A 34 -2.07 18.40 -0.11
C THR A 34 -2.21 16.95 0.37
N THR A 35 -3.35 16.62 0.96
CA THR A 35 -3.67 15.26 1.38
C THR A 35 -4.73 14.64 0.49
N VAL A 36 -4.45 13.44 -0.02
CA VAL A 36 -5.38 12.57 -0.73
C VAL A 36 -5.72 11.38 0.16
N ALA A 37 -7.00 11.10 0.35
CA ALA A 37 -7.50 10.01 1.18
C ALA A 37 -8.62 9.26 0.45
N HIS A 38 -8.88 8.02 0.85
CA HIS A 38 -9.93 7.22 0.22
C HIS A 38 -11.35 7.77 0.53
N GLU A 39 -12.25 7.73 -0.47
CA GLU A 39 -13.62 8.27 -0.36
C GLU A 39 -14.44 7.58 0.74
N SER A 40 -14.25 6.26 0.93
CA SER A 40 -14.93 5.49 1.98
C SER A 40 -14.67 6.00 3.40
N ARG A 41 -13.67 6.86 3.59
CA ARG A 41 -13.34 7.51 4.87
C ARG A 41 -13.55 9.02 4.89
N GLY A 42 -14.37 9.54 3.96
CA GLY A 42 -14.75 10.96 3.93
C GLY A 42 -13.78 11.88 3.18
N GLY A 43 -12.89 11.32 2.36
CA GLY A 43 -11.97 12.06 1.48
C GLY A 43 -12.55 12.35 0.09
N SER A 44 -11.80 13.12 -0.71
CA SER A 44 -12.07 13.29 -2.15
C SER A 44 -11.61 12.05 -2.89
N MET A 45 -12.51 11.38 -3.64
CA MET A 45 -12.19 10.14 -4.35
C MET A 45 -10.99 10.29 -5.29
N ALA A 46 -9.88 9.64 -4.97
CA ALA A 46 -8.82 9.32 -5.91
C ALA A 46 -8.51 7.84 -5.77
N SER A 47 -8.96 7.04 -6.75
CA SER A 47 -8.59 5.62 -6.84
C SER A 47 -7.10 5.44 -7.11
N VAL A 48 -6.44 6.48 -7.63
CA VAL A 48 -5.02 6.53 -7.93
C VAL A 48 -4.51 7.95 -7.69
N TRP A 49 -3.33 8.08 -7.09
CA TRP A 49 -2.56 9.32 -6.98
C TRP A 49 -1.11 9.03 -7.39
N ALA A 50 -0.47 9.98 -8.07
CA ALA A 50 0.96 9.86 -8.38
C ALA A 50 1.64 11.23 -8.35
N GLY A 51 2.92 11.25 -7.99
CA GLY A 51 3.69 12.48 -7.88
C GLY A 51 5.19 12.22 -7.79
N ALA A 52 5.97 13.26 -8.07
CA ALA A 52 7.41 13.24 -7.85
C ALA A 52 7.75 13.81 -6.47
N VAL A 53 8.77 13.24 -5.82
CA VAL A 53 9.42 13.74 -4.61
C VAL A 53 10.90 13.84 -4.93
N GLY A 54 11.33 15.02 -5.38
CA GLY A 54 12.64 15.18 -6.01
C GLY A 54 12.83 14.23 -7.19
N GLU A 55 13.79 13.31 -7.11
CA GLU A 55 14.05 12.29 -8.13
C GLU A 55 13.24 11.00 -7.95
N ALA A 56 12.54 10.82 -6.83
CA ALA A 56 11.67 9.67 -6.62
C ALA A 56 10.31 9.88 -7.32
N PHE A 57 9.79 8.83 -7.93
CA PHE A 57 8.41 8.78 -8.41
C PHE A 57 7.58 7.90 -7.49
N VAL A 58 6.46 8.43 -7.00
CA VAL A 58 5.55 7.74 -6.09
C VAL A 58 4.22 7.54 -6.79
N GLU A 59 3.74 6.31 -6.85
CA GLU A 59 2.40 5.95 -7.30
C GLU A 59 1.65 5.30 -6.14
N VAL A 60 0.39 5.67 -5.97
CA VAL A 60 -0.50 5.12 -4.95
C VAL A 60 -1.80 4.72 -5.61
N SER A 61 -2.19 3.46 -5.43
CA SER A 61 -3.33 2.85 -6.11
C SER A 61 -4.23 2.12 -5.14
N HIS A 62 -5.54 2.25 -5.29
CA HIS A 62 -6.52 1.43 -4.60
C HIS A 62 -6.77 0.15 -5.41
N LEU A 63 -6.33 -0.99 -4.88
CA LEU A 63 -6.46 -2.29 -5.57
C LEU A 63 -7.77 -3.02 -5.23
N GLY A 64 -8.43 -2.66 -4.13
CA GLY A 64 -9.67 -3.24 -3.69
C GLY A 64 -9.88 -3.06 -2.20
N HIS A 65 -11.01 -3.56 -1.71
CA HIS A 65 -11.38 -3.43 -0.31
C HIS A 65 -10.95 -4.68 0.47
N GLY A 66 -10.07 -4.47 1.43
CA GLY A 66 -9.88 -5.35 2.58
C GLY A 66 -11.01 -5.18 3.60
N PRO A 67 -10.81 -5.67 4.83
CA PRO A 67 -11.86 -5.70 5.85
C PRO A 67 -12.21 -4.31 6.38
N GLU A 68 -11.26 -3.38 6.31
CA GLU A 68 -11.43 -2.01 6.80
C GLU A 68 -11.80 -1.02 5.67
N GLY A 69 -11.61 -1.43 4.42
CA GLY A 69 -11.91 -0.70 3.20
C GLY A 69 -10.96 0.46 2.92
N GLY A 70 -10.75 0.76 1.64
CA GLY A 70 -10.01 1.94 1.21
C GLY A 70 -8.50 1.84 1.41
N GLU A 71 -7.97 0.62 1.30
CA GLU A 71 -6.55 0.31 1.37
C GLU A 71 -5.82 0.85 0.14
N LEU A 72 -4.86 1.73 0.37
CA LEU A 72 -3.98 2.27 -0.67
C LEU A 72 -2.72 1.43 -0.73
N VAL A 73 -2.23 1.08 -1.92
CA VAL A 73 -0.92 0.44 -2.12
C VAL A 73 0.02 1.45 -2.76
N MET A 74 1.20 1.64 -2.18
CA MET A 74 2.21 2.57 -2.67
C MET A 74 3.37 1.85 -3.34
N VAL A 75 3.82 2.38 -4.47
CA VAL A 75 5.06 2.01 -5.14
C VAL A 75 5.95 3.24 -5.27
N VAL A 76 7.20 3.12 -4.84
CA VAL A 76 8.23 4.15 -4.98
C VAL A 76 9.31 3.66 -5.92
N THR A 77 9.60 4.45 -6.95
CA THR A 77 10.68 4.19 -7.90
C THR A 77 11.75 5.26 -7.74
N ARG A 78 13.00 4.83 -7.48
CA ARG A 78 14.16 5.72 -7.37
C ARG A 78 15.23 5.35 -8.41
N PRO A 79 15.99 6.31 -8.95
CA PRO A 79 17.05 6.03 -9.92
C PRO A 79 18.09 5.05 -9.36
N GLY A 80 18.27 3.90 -10.02
CA GLY A 80 19.27 2.89 -9.63
C GLY A 80 18.84 1.95 -8.50
N HIS A 81 17.59 2.02 -8.04
CA HIS A 81 17.02 1.12 -7.02
C HIS A 81 15.91 0.24 -7.61
N ALA A 82 15.67 -0.92 -6.98
CA ALA A 82 14.45 -1.69 -7.24
C ALA A 82 13.23 -0.92 -6.69
N PRO A 83 12.02 -1.11 -7.25
CA PRO A 83 10.81 -0.52 -6.70
C PRO A 83 10.58 -0.95 -5.25
N GLU A 84 10.25 0.01 -4.40
CA GLU A 84 9.89 -0.22 -3.00
C GLU A 84 8.37 -0.16 -2.87
N VAL A 85 7.77 -1.13 -2.18
CA VAL A 85 6.32 -1.31 -2.14
C VAL A 85 5.82 -1.33 -0.71
N ALA A 86 4.76 -0.57 -0.43
CA ALA A 86 3.99 -0.63 0.80
C ALA A 86 2.56 -1.07 0.49
N LEU A 87 2.07 -2.11 1.17
CA LEU A 87 0.73 -2.67 0.91
C LEU A 87 -0.34 -2.06 1.80
N GLY A 88 0.04 -1.23 2.77
CA GLY A 88 -0.86 -0.60 3.71
C GLY A 88 -1.65 -1.64 4.49
N ALA A 89 -2.96 -1.41 4.60
CA ALA A 89 -3.87 -2.28 5.34
C ALA A 89 -4.41 -3.45 4.50
N LEU A 90 -3.85 -3.67 3.30
CA LEU A 90 -4.25 -4.78 2.43
C LEU A 90 -3.83 -6.15 2.99
N VAL A 91 -2.72 -6.19 3.74
CA VAL A 91 -2.26 -7.38 4.47
C VAL A 91 -2.51 -7.12 5.95
N THR A 92 -3.22 -8.05 6.60
CA THR A 92 -3.61 -7.93 8.01
C THR A 92 -3.19 -9.16 8.79
N ASP A 93 -2.98 -9.00 10.10
CA ASP A 93 -2.62 -10.11 10.98
C ASP A 93 -3.75 -11.15 11.11
N GLU A 94 -4.99 -10.67 11.14
CA GLU A 94 -6.19 -11.49 11.28
C GLU A 94 -7.04 -11.48 10.01
N ILE A 95 -7.53 -12.65 9.62
CA ILE A 95 -8.50 -12.82 8.53
C ILE A 95 -9.89 -12.97 9.17
N PRO A 96 -10.83 -12.05 8.92
CA PRO A 96 -12.21 -12.16 9.40
C PRO A 96 -12.91 -13.38 8.80
N ALA A 97 -13.98 -13.83 9.46
CA ALA A 97 -14.80 -14.94 8.98
C ALA A 97 -15.49 -14.62 7.64
N GLU A 98 -15.87 -13.37 7.41
CA GLU A 98 -16.43 -12.93 6.13
C GLU A 98 -15.34 -12.21 5.32
N VAL A 99 -14.96 -12.81 4.19
CA VAL A 99 -13.95 -12.25 3.28
C VAL A 99 -14.64 -11.53 2.11
N PRO A 100 -14.44 -10.21 1.94
CA PRO A 100 -14.93 -9.50 0.77
C PRO A 100 -14.36 -10.09 -0.53
N LYS A 101 -15.20 -10.28 -1.54
CA LYS A 101 -14.80 -10.90 -2.83
C LYS A 101 -13.66 -10.16 -3.54
N THR A 102 -13.52 -8.86 -3.30
CA THR A 102 -12.47 -8.04 -3.92
C THR A 102 -11.10 -8.22 -3.26
N TRP A 103 -11.05 -8.71 -2.02
CA TRP A 103 -9.81 -8.73 -1.25
C TRP A 103 -8.77 -9.73 -1.78
N PRO A 104 -9.12 -11.01 -2.07
CA PRO A 104 -8.14 -11.94 -2.65
C PRO A 104 -7.57 -11.44 -3.97
N ALA A 105 -8.41 -10.89 -4.85
CA ALA A 105 -7.96 -10.33 -6.13
C ALA A 105 -7.04 -9.12 -5.95
N ALA A 106 -7.29 -8.27 -4.95
CA ALA A 106 -6.43 -7.13 -4.65
C ALA A 106 -5.06 -7.58 -4.13
N VAL A 107 -5.01 -8.62 -3.28
CA VAL A 107 -3.76 -9.21 -2.79
C VAL A 107 -2.98 -9.88 -3.93
N ASP A 108 -3.65 -10.61 -4.83
CA ASP A 108 -3.04 -11.21 -6.01
C ASP A 108 -2.36 -10.17 -6.92
N LEU A 109 -3.05 -9.05 -7.17
CA LEU A 109 -2.48 -7.92 -7.91
C LEU A 109 -1.26 -7.32 -7.20
N ALA A 110 -1.35 -7.14 -5.88
CA ALA A 110 -0.26 -6.60 -5.07
C ALA A 110 1.01 -7.46 -5.12
N ILE A 111 0.88 -8.79 -5.09
CA ILE A 111 2.01 -9.73 -5.22
C ILE A 111 2.81 -9.49 -6.52
N GLY A 112 2.12 -9.10 -7.60
CA GLY A 112 2.73 -8.74 -8.88
C GLY A 112 3.60 -7.48 -8.85
N LEU A 113 3.42 -6.60 -7.86
CA LEU A 113 4.18 -5.36 -7.69
C LEU A 113 5.49 -5.58 -6.90
N ILE A 114 5.56 -6.65 -6.11
CA ILE A 114 6.64 -6.91 -5.16
C ILE A 114 7.87 -7.45 -5.90
N ALA A 115 8.94 -6.63 -5.93
CA ALA A 115 10.25 -7.00 -6.47
C ALA A 115 11.24 -7.52 -5.42
N GLY A 116 10.97 -7.28 -4.14
CA GLY A 116 11.81 -7.66 -2.99
C GLY A 116 10.99 -7.78 -1.71
N ASP A 117 11.46 -7.23 -0.60
CA ASP A 117 10.65 -7.10 0.61
C ASP A 117 9.73 -5.88 0.52
N THR A 118 8.56 -5.98 1.13
CA THR A 118 7.67 -4.83 1.30
C THR A 118 8.16 -3.97 2.47
N LEU A 119 7.77 -2.71 2.47
CA LEU A 119 8.12 -1.76 3.53
C LEU A 119 7.34 -2.05 4.83
N ASP A 120 6.16 -2.67 4.75
CA ASP A 120 5.20 -2.76 5.86
C ASP A 120 4.60 -4.15 6.10
N SER A 121 4.76 -5.09 5.17
CA SER A 121 4.02 -6.37 5.15
C SER A 121 4.92 -7.61 5.06
N GLY A 122 6.23 -7.45 5.27
CA GLY A 122 7.20 -8.54 5.20
C GLY A 122 7.68 -8.88 3.78
N THR A 123 8.15 -10.12 3.62
CA THR A 123 8.70 -10.63 2.35
C THR A 123 7.58 -10.96 1.36
N LYS A 124 7.93 -11.17 0.09
CA LYS A 124 6.97 -11.66 -0.91
C LYS A 124 6.31 -12.98 -0.50
N ASP A 125 7.10 -13.91 0.06
CA ASP A 125 6.61 -15.23 0.49
C ASP A 125 5.58 -15.07 1.63
N ASP A 126 5.80 -14.14 2.56
CA ASP A 126 4.85 -13.85 3.65
C ASP A 126 3.48 -13.37 3.09
N VAL A 127 3.51 -12.54 2.04
CA VAL A 127 2.30 -12.03 1.37
C VAL A 127 1.62 -13.14 0.55
N GLU A 128 2.37 -14.03 -0.10
CA GLU A 128 1.82 -15.21 -0.78
C GLU A 128 1.16 -16.19 0.22
N ASP A 129 1.79 -16.44 1.36
CA ASP A 129 1.22 -17.25 2.44
C ASP A 129 -0.04 -16.64 3.04
N PHE A 130 -0.05 -15.31 3.23
CA PHE A 130 -1.27 -14.58 3.58
C PHE A 130 -2.37 -14.78 2.53
N HIS A 131 -2.05 -14.64 1.24
CA HIS A 131 -3.00 -14.86 0.15
C HIS A 131 -3.58 -16.28 0.16
N GLN A 132 -2.77 -17.31 0.40
CA GLN A 132 -3.27 -18.69 0.49
C GLN A 132 -4.22 -18.90 1.66
N ARG A 133 -3.92 -18.33 2.84
CA ARG A 133 -4.83 -18.35 4.00
C ARG A 133 -6.13 -17.63 3.68
N LEU A 134 -6.05 -16.48 3.01
CA LEU A 134 -7.19 -15.67 2.60
C LEU A 134 -8.11 -16.43 1.62
N LEU A 135 -7.54 -17.08 0.61
CA LEU A 135 -8.29 -17.94 -0.32
C LEU A 135 -8.95 -19.12 0.42
N GLY A 136 -8.24 -19.74 1.37
CA GLY A 136 -8.79 -20.81 2.20
C GLY A 136 -10.03 -20.37 2.98
N ALA A 137 -10.00 -19.20 3.60
CA ALA A 137 -11.15 -18.61 4.29
C ALA A 137 -12.29 -18.28 3.30
N TRP A 138 -11.97 -17.69 2.15
CA TRP A 138 -12.97 -17.31 1.15
C TRP A 138 -13.72 -18.52 0.55
N PHE A 139 -13.02 -19.61 0.24
CA PHE A 139 -13.62 -20.84 -0.28
C PHE A 139 -14.23 -21.73 0.81
N GLY A 140 -13.75 -21.66 2.05
CA GLY A 140 -14.24 -22.43 3.19
C GLY A 140 -15.61 -21.98 3.72
N HIS A 141 -16.09 -20.81 3.30
CA HIS A 141 -17.41 -20.25 3.63
C HIS A 141 -18.40 -20.25 2.44
N GLY A 142 -18.07 -20.99 1.37
CA GLY A 142 -18.93 -21.20 0.19
C GLY A 142 -19.90 -22.36 0.31
#